data_AF-A0A931PRD5-F1
#
_entry.id   AF-A0A931PRD5-F1
#
_cell.length_a   1.000
_cell.length_b   1.000
_cell.length_c   1.000
_cell.angle_alpha   90.00
_cell.angle_beta   90.00
_cell.angle_gamma   90.00
#
_symmetry.space_group_name_H-M   'P 1'
#
loop_
_entity.id
_entity.type
_entity.pdbx_description
1 polymer ?
#
loop_
_entity_poly.entity_id
_entity_poly.type
_entity_poly.pdbx_seq_one_letter_code
_entity_poly.pdbx_strand_id
1 'polypeptide(L)'
;MWPNKVAGDHPLVALTARTGEEVYGKPSVLVPMTGGSSPVYAFADPLKISVVTAGVGYPGSRVHAPDEHVRLNDFLNAARHIARILDGFADLG
;
A
#
# COMPACT_ATOMS: atom_id res chain seq x y z
N MET A 1 12.27 -2.75 -17.17
CA MET A 1 11.33 -2.36 -16.10
C MET A 1 9.93 -2.56 -16.64
N TRP A 2 9.22 -3.57 -16.16
CA TRP A 2 7.87 -3.90 -16.64
C TRP A 2 6.85 -3.41 -15.62
N PRO A 3 5.69 -2.91 -16.05
CA PRO A 3 4.63 -2.50 -15.14
C PRO A 3 4.06 -3.71 -14.42
N ASN A 4 3.54 -3.50 -13.21
CA ASN A 4 2.76 -4.48 -12.49
C ASN A 4 1.46 -3.82 -12.00
N LYS A 5 0.38 -4.60 -11.98
CA LYS A 5 -0.91 -4.23 -11.42
C LYS A 5 -1.57 -5.47 -10.83
N VAL A 6 -2.39 -5.26 -9.81
CA VAL A 6 -3.26 -6.29 -9.21
C VAL A 6 -4.71 -6.00 -9.63
N ALA A 7 -5.53 -7.05 -9.77
CA ALA A 7 -6.96 -6.90 -10.02
C ALA A 7 -7.61 -6.12 -8.86
N GLY A 8 -8.45 -5.13 -9.17
CA GLY A 8 -9.02 -4.24 -8.15
C GLY A 8 -9.97 -4.94 -7.17
N ASP A 9 -10.54 -6.06 -7.58
CA ASP A 9 -11.42 -6.95 -6.81
C ASP A 9 -10.66 -8.08 -6.09
N HIS A 10 -9.33 -8.13 -6.17
CA HIS A 10 -8.54 -9.15 -5.48
C HIS A 10 -8.73 -9.06 -3.95
N PRO A 11 -8.89 -10.18 -3.22
CA PRO A 11 -9.15 -10.17 -1.78
C PRO A 11 -8.13 -9.36 -0.96
N LEU A 12 -6.84 -9.45 -1.31
CA LEU A 12 -5.77 -8.63 -0.70
C LEU A 12 -5.98 -7.11 -0.90
N VAL A 13 -6.49 -6.67 -2.05
CA VAL A 13 -6.81 -5.26 -2.30
C VAL A 13 -7.98 -4.82 -1.43
N ALA A 14 -9.03 -5.63 -1.34
CA ALA A 14 -10.19 -5.37 -0.48
C ALA A 14 -9.81 -5.32 1.02
N LEU A 15 -8.98 -6.25 1.50
CA LEU A 15 -8.44 -6.22 2.87
C LEU A 15 -7.63 -4.95 3.13
N THR A 16 -6.74 -4.58 2.21
CA THR A 16 -5.89 -3.38 2.34
C THR A 16 -6.73 -2.10 2.37
N ALA A 17 -7.74 -2.00 1.52
CA ALA A 17 -8.66 -0.86 1.50
C ALA A 17 -9.44 -0.76 2.81
N ARG A 18 -10.09 -1.85 3.23
CA ARG A 18 -10.90 -1.89 4.47
C ARG A 18 -10.09 -1.52 5.70
N THR A 19 -8.93 -2.15 5.90
CA THR A 19 -8.05 -1.87 7.04
C THR A 19 -7.48 -0.44 7.00
N GLY A 20 -7.33 0.14 5.81
CA GLY A 20 -7.00 1.55 5.64
C GLY A 20 -8.13 2.45 6.13
N GLU A 21 -9.37 2.16 5.75
CA GLU A 21 -10.54 2.93 6.20
C GLU A 21 -10.70 2.88 7.73
N GLU A 22 -10.48 1.72 8.35
CA GLU A 22 -10.50 1.55 9.81
C GLU A 22 -9.42 2.38 10.52
N VAL A 23 -8.24 2.53 9.93
CA VAL A 23 -7.11 3.29 10.51
C VAL A 23 -7.29 4.79 10.30
N TYR A 24 -7.67 5.20 9.10
CA TYR A 24 -7.66 6.60 8.67
C TYR A 24 -9.03 7.29 8.77
N GLY A 25 -10.11 6.55 9.03
CA GLY A 25 -11.46 7.08 9.25
C GLY A 25 -12.11 7.70 8.01
N LYS A 26 -11.63 7.35 6.82
CA LYS A 26 -12.09 7.88 5.53
C LYS A 26 -12.00 6.81 4.44
N PRO A 27 -12.82 6.88 3.38
CA PRO A 27 -12.77 5.94 2.27
C PRO A 27 -11.38 5.83 1.63
N SER A 28 -10.95 4.60 1.32
CA SER A 28 -9.68 4.35 0.63
C SER A 28 -9.79 4.70 -0.85
N VAL A 29 -8.72 5.28 -1.42
CA VAL A 29 -8.63 5.55 -2.86
C VAL A 29 -7.79 4.47 -3.52
N LEU A 30 -8.39 3.71 -4.42
CA LEU A 30 -7.66 2.73 -5.24
C LEU A 30 -7.02 3.44 -6.42
N VAL A 31 -5.69 3.42 -6.46
CA VAL A 31 -4.88 4.01 -7.54
C VAL A 31 -4.30 2.88 -8.39
N PRO A 32 -4.82 2.63 -9.62
CA PRO A 32 -4.40 1.48 -10.43
C PRO A 32 -2.94 1.55 -10.89
N MET A 33 -2.40 2.77 -11.05
CA MET A 33 -1.06 3.05 -11.56
C MET A 33 -0.50 4.31 -10.90
N THR A 34 0.77 4.26 -10.48
CA THR A 34 1.51 5.41 -9.96
C THR A 34 2.63 5.79 -10.91
N GLY A 35 3.03 7.07 -10.94
CA GLY A 35 4.16 7.53 -11.77
C GLY A 35 5.54 7.07 -11.29
N GLY A 36 5.64 6.63 -10.03
CA GLY A 36 6.84 6.01 -9.49
C GLY A 36 7.03 4.58 -10.00
N SER A 37 8.25 4.07 -9.85
CA SER A 37 8.59 2.71 -10.26
C SER A 37 9.18 1.92 -9.10
N SER A 38 8.93 0.61 -9.11
CA SER A 38 9.42 -0.33 -8.10
C SER A 38 9.74 -1.67 -8.77
N PRO A 39 10.56 -2.53 -8.17
CA PRO A 39 10.90 -3.84 -8.73
C PRO A 39 9.79 -4.88 -8.58
N VAL A 40 8.55 -4.48 -8.28
CA VAL A 40 7.42 -5.39 -7.97
C VAL A 40 7.25 -6.47 -9.04
N TYR A 41 7.35 -6.12 -10.33
CA TYR A 41 7.23 -7.09 -11.43
C TYR A 41 8.21 -8.27 -11.29
N ALA A 42 9.46 -8.01 -10.86
CA ALA A 42 10.49 -9.03 -10.75
C ALA A 42 10.17 -10.11 -9.70
N PHE A 43 9.24 -9.84 -8.79
CA PHE A 43 8.77 -10.80 -7.79
C PHE A 43 7.36 -11.31 -8.09
N ALA A 44 6.44 -10.39 -8.43
CA ALA A 44 5.03 -10.70 -8.64
C ALA A 44 4.82 -11.67 -9.80
N ASP A 45 5.51 -11.48 -10.93
CA ASP A 45 5.30 -12.32 -12.10
C ASP A 45 5.91 -13.73 -11.95
N PRO A 46 7.17 -13.91 -11.49
CA PRO A 46 7.72 -15.25 -11.31
C PRO A 46 7.03 -16.06 -10.20
N LEU A 47 6.64 -15.40 -9.09
CA LEU A 47 6.04 -16.07 -7.94
C LEU A 47 4.51 -16.18 -8.03
N LYS A 48 3.89 -15.53 -9.03
CA LYS A 48 2.43 -15.46 -9.20
C LYS A 48 1.71 -14.96 -7.95
N ILE A 49 2.27 -13.92 -7.32
CA ILE A 49 1.73 -13.28 -6.12
C ILE A 49 1.15 -11.90 -6.42
N SER A 50 0.12 -11.53 -5.66
CA SER A 50 -0.42 -10.18 -5.64
C SER A 50 0.38 -9.31 -4.67
N VAL A 51 0.65 -8.05 -5.07
CA VAL A 51 1.40 -7.10 -4.25
C VAL A 51 0.59 -5.82 -4.08
N VAL A 52 0.42 -5.40 -2.82
CA VAL A 52 -0.21 -4.14 -2.42
C VAL A 52 0.83 -3.24 -1.75
N THR A 53 0.60 -1.94 -1.75
CA THR A 53 1.47 -0.96 -1.10
C THR A 53 0.74 -0.26 0.03
N ALA A 54 1.34 -0.30 1.22
CA ALA A 54 0.92 0.47 2.39
C ALA A 54 2.16 1.19 2.94
N GLY A 55 2.05 2.50 3.20
CA GLY A 55 3.21 3.30 3.56
C GLY A 55 2.84 4.66 4.17
N VAL A 56 3.89 5.42 4.49
CA VAL A 56 3.81 6.70 5.23
C VAL A 56 3.83 7.93 4.33
N GLY A 57 3.91 7.73 3.01
CA GLY A 57 4.07 8.80 2.04
C GLY A 57 2.82 9.67 1.96
N TYR A 58 3.02 10.97 1.76
CA TYR A 58 1.95 11.93 1.53
C TYR A 58 2.41 12.98 0.51
N PRO A 59 1.52 13.74 -0.14
CA PRO A 59 1.90 14.61 -1.26
C PRO A 59 3.02 15.63 -0.97
N GLY A 60 3.23 16.00 0.30
CA GLY A 60 4.26 16.95 0.73
C GLY A 60 5.50 16.31 1.37
N SER A 61 5.67 14.98 1.31
CA SER A 61 6.79 14.30 1.98
C SER A 61 8.15 14.57 1.34
N ARG A 62 8.19 15.19 0.14
CA ARG A 62 9.42 15.59 -0.55
C ARG A 62 10.38 14.41 -0.78
N VAL A 63 9.82 13.24 -1.11
CA VAL A 63 10.61 12.04 -1.42
C VAL A 63 11.63 12.36 -2.52
N HIS A 64 12.90 12.07 -2.27
CA HIS A 64 14.02 12.39 -3.16
C HIS A 64 14.31 13.89 -3.36
N ALA A 65 13.88 14.76 -2.44
CA ALA A 65 14.19 16.18 -2.43
C ALA A 65 14.71 16.64 -1.05
N PRO A 66 15.40 17.79 -0.93
CA PRO A 66 15.82 18.33 0.37
C PRO A 66 14.63 18.50 1.31
N ASP A 67 14.86 18.33 2.62
CA ASP A 67 13.80 18.37 3.65
C ASP A 67 12.73 17.29 3.48
N GLU A 68 13.12 16.11 2.99
CA GLU A 68 12.30 14.90 3.02
C GLU A 68 11.86 14.60 4.46
N HIS A 69 10.57 14.38 4.66
CA HIS A 69 10.03 14.16 6.00
C HIS A 69 8.71 13.39 5.99
N VAL A 70 8.33 12.93 7.18
CA VAL A 70 7.09 12.23 7.48
C VAL A 70 6.36 12.93 8.61
N ARG A 71 5.03 12.86 8.65
CA ARG A 71 4.24 13.32 9.80
C ARG A 71 4.17 12.20 10.83
N LEU A 72 4.34 12.52 12.11
CA LEU A 72 4.30 11.50 13.18
C LEU A 72 2.99 10.69 13.18
N ASN A 73 1.86 11.35 12.90
CA ASN A 73 0.57 10.67 12.78
C ASN A 73 0.53 9.69 11.59
N ASP A 74 1.12 10.05 10.44
CA ASP A 74 1.17 9.17 9.26
C ASP A 74 2.09 7.98 9.50
N PHE A 75 3.22 8.18 10.21
CA PHE A 75 4.10 7.09 10.65
C PHE A 75 3.35 6.07 11.52
N LEU A 76 2.68 6.56 12.56
CA LEU A 76 1.93 5.71 13.48
C LEU A 76 0.75 5.00 12.81
N ASN A 77 0.03 5.71 11.93
CA ASN A 77 -1.10 5.13 11.22
C ASN A 77 -0.67 4.11 10.16
N ALA A 78 0.43 4.34 9.43
CA ALA A 78 0.94 3.34 8.51
C ALA A 78 1.36 2.05 9.25
N ALA A 79 2.01 2.18 10.42
CA ALA A 79 2.34 1.01 11.25
C ALA A 79 1.08 0.25 11.68
N ARG A 80 0.02 0.95 12.11
CA ARG A 80 -1.28 0.34 12.44
C ARG A 80 -1.93 -0.32 11.22
N HIS A 81 -1.84 0.30 10.06
CA HIS A 81 -2.41 -0.22 8.81
C HIS A 81 -1.71 -1.50 8.38
N ILE A 82 -0.37 -1.51 8.36
CA ILE A 82 0.42 -2.72 8.08
C ILE A 82 0.08 -3.82 9.08
N ALA A 83 0.00 -3.51 10.38
CA ALA A 83 -0.36 -4.49 11.41
C ALA A 83 -1.75 -5.11 11.16
N ARG A 84 -2.75 -4.29 10.80
CA ARG A 84 -4.10 -4.79 10.47
C ARG A 84 -4.16 -5.61 9.18
N ILE A 85 -3.37 -5.26 8.17
CA ILE A 85 -3.24 -6.07 6.96
C ILE A 85 -2.67 -7.44 7.32
N LEU A 86 -1.62 -7.50 8.14
CA LEU A 86 -1.02 -8.76 8.57
C LEU A 86 -1.98 -9.61 9.40
N ASP A 87 -2.69 -8.98 10.34
CA ASP A 87 -3.69 -9.63 11.19
C ASP A 87 -4.82 -10.27 10.36
N GLY A 88 -5.42 -9.50 9.44
CA GLY A 88 -6.49 -10.00 8.57
C GLY A 88 -6.02 -10.86 7.38
N PHE A 89 -4.71 -10.99 7.14
CA PHE A 89 -4.19 -11.77 6.01
C PHE A 89 -4.46 -13.27 6.21
N ALA A 90 -4.40 -13.76 7.44
CA ALA A 90 -4.66 -15.15 7.77
C ALA A 90 -6.09 -15.61 7.40
N ASP A 91 -7.03 -14.67 7.36
CA ASP A 91 -8.44 -14.92 7.07
C ASP A 91 -8.76 -14.88 5.56
N LEU A 92 -7.78 -14.65 4.68
CA LEU A 92 -7.97 -14.59 3.22
C LEU A 92 -8.00 -15.98 2.53
N GLY A 93 -8.20 -17.05 3.29
CA GLY A 93 -8.23 -18.44 2.80
C GLY A 93 -9.35 -18.74 1.81
#